data_AF-A0ABD6FRU3-F1
#
_entry.id   AF-A0ABD6FRU3-F1
#
_cell.length_a   1.000
_cell.length_b   1.000
_cell.length_c   1.000
_cell.angle_alpha   90.00
_cell.angle_beta   90.00
_cell.angle_gamma   90.00
#
_symmetry.space_group_name_H-M   'P 1'
#
loop_
_entity.id
_entity.type
_entity.pdbx_description
1 polymer ?
#
loop_
_entity_poly.entity_id
_entity_poly.type
_entity_poly.pdbx_seq_one_letter_code
_entity_poly.pdbx_strand_id
1 'polypeptide(L)'
;MIEESLESGRRIVFEQYKQAKEAEIACVEELGFDIVEREETSHGAWTEITYLFGGIPQSDELDTLVDEADACMDRHARFIELAYQTAPSIEERDELRNAHREELLACLKRDGVAVNEDSEWADLVRADREHPRPAEDQNCFEELGLIDMG
;
A
#
# COMPACT_ATOMS: atom_id res chain seq x y z
N MET A 1 21.08 -6.59 -10.06
CA MET A 1 21.37 -5.64 -8.94
C MET A 1 20.09 -5.28 -8.18
N ILE A 2 19.25 -6.27 -7.86
CA ILE A 2 18.10 -6.16 -6.94
C ILE A 2 18.34 -7.15 -5.78
N GLU A 3 18.82 -8.35 -6.12
CA GLU A 3 19.29 -9.37 -5.17
C GLU A 3 20.40 -8.84 -4.22
N GLU A 4 21.40 -8.11 -4.72
CA GLU A 4 22.47 -7.53 -3.87
C GLU A 4 21.98 -6.46 -2.87
N SER A 5 20.90 -5.75 -3.17
CA SER A 5 20.33 -4.74 -2.26
C SER A 5 19.58 -5.40 -1.09
N LEU A 6 18.95 -6.55 -1.34
CA LEU A 6 18.22 -7.31 -0.33
C LEU A 6 19.17 -8.08 0.60
N GLU A 7 20.26 -8.65 0.07
CA GLU A 7 21.26 -9.36 0.88
C GLU A 7 22.11 -8.44 1.77
N SER A 8 22.21 -7.15 1.44
CA SER A 8 23.00 -6.18 2.20
C SER A 8 22.25 -5.50 3.36
N GLY A 9 20.98 -5.86 3.60
CA GLY A 9 20.14 -5.20 4.62
C GLY A 9 19.90 -3.72 4.32
N ARG A 10 20.09 -3.28 3.06
CA ARG A 10 19.84 -1.90 2.65
C ARG A 10 18.35 -1.71 2.45
N ARG A 11 17.82 -0.69 3.14
CA ARG A 11 16.44 -0.24 2.98
C ARG A 11 16.15 0.13 1.53
N ILE A 12 15.03 -0.39 1.02
CA ILE A 12 14.45 0.05 -0.25
C ILE A 12 13.77 1.41 -0.03
N VAL A 13 14.16 2.42 -0.81
CA VAL A 13 13.52 3.74 -0.79
C VAL A 13 12.48 3.87 -1.90
N PHE A 14 11.60 4.87 -1.82
CA PHE A 14 10.50 5.05 -2.76
C PHE A 14 10.97 5.07 -4.23
N GLU A 15 12.07 5.75 -4.55
CA GLU A 15 12.58 5.79 -5.92
C GLU A 15 12.97 4.41 -6.47
N GLN A 16 13.45 3.50 -5.61
CA GLN A 16 13.78 2.14 -6.03
C GLN A 16 12.51 1.30 -6.25
N TYR A 17 11.50 1.48 -5.38
CA TYR A 17 10.18 0.89 -5.57
C TYR A 17 9.50 1.41 -6.84
N LYS A 18 9.54 2.72 -7.09
CA LYS A 18 8.96 3.35 -8.27
C LYS A 18 9.58 2.82 -9.55
N GLN A 19 10.90 2.71 -9.62
CA GLN A 19 11.59 2.13 -10.77
C GLN A 19 11.18 0.66 -11.02
N ALA A 20 10.97 -0.10 -9.95
CA ALA A 20 10.51 -1.49 -10.03
C ALA A 20 9.09 -1.60 -10.58
N LYS A 21 8.15 -0.78 -10.07
CA LYS A 21 6.77 -0.71 -10.58
C LYS A 21 6.70 -0.20 -12.02
N GLU A 22 7.55 0.76 -12.40
CA GLU A 22 7.59 1.24 -13.79
C GLU A 22 8.10 0.18 -14.76
N ALA A 23 9.07 -0.66 -14.34
CA ALA A 23 9.53 -1.79 -15.13
C ALA A 23 8.47 -2.90 -15.26
N GLU A 24 7.71 -3.15 -14.19
CA GLU A 24 6.56 -4.06 -14.21
C GLU A 24 5.47 -3.57 -15.18
N ILE A 25 5.07 -2.30 -15.07
CA ILE A 25 4.04 -1.71 -15.92
C ILE A 25 4.45 -1.76 -17.40
N ALA A 26 5.69 -1.38 -17.72
CA ALA A 26 6.21 -1.46 -19.08
C ALA A 26 6.20 -2.89 -19.63
N CYS A 27 6.53 -3.90 -18.80
CA CYS A 27 6.45 -5.31 -19.17
C CYS A 27 5.01 -5.73 -19.52
N VAL A 28 4.02 -5.26 -18.75
CA VAL A 28 2.60 -5.53 -19.03
C VAL A 28 2.12 -4.82 -20.31
N GLU A 29 2.56 -3.59 -20.56
CA GLU A 29 2.27 -2.86 -21.81
C GLU A 29 2.89 -3.55 -23.04
N GLU A 30 4.08 -4.12 -22.92
CA GLU A 30 4.73 -4.89 -24.00
C GLU A 30 3.94 -6.14 -24.41
N LEU A 31 3.13 -6.71 -23.50
CA LEU A 31 2.20 -7.81 -23.77
C LEU A 31 0.92 -7.36 -24.49
N GLY A 32 0.75 -6.05 -24.69
CA GLY A 32 -0.38 -5.47 -25.40
C GLY A 32 -1.60 -5.16 -24.53
N PHE A 33 -1.46 -5.20 -23.19
CA PHE A 33 -2.47 -4.66 -22.29
C PHE A 33 -2.38 -3.14 -22.22
N ASP A 34 -3.53 -2.46 -22.12
CA ASP A 34 -3.58 -1.02 -21.90
C ASP A 34 -3.65 -0.73 -20.39
N ILE A 35 -2.82 0.17 -19.89
CA ILE A 35 -2.96 0.66 -18.52
C ILE A 35 -4.09 1.70 -18.51
N VAL A 36 -5.22 1.34 -17.90
CA VAL A 36 -6.43 2.18 -17.86
C VAL A 36 -6.46 3.10 -16.65
N GLU A 37 -5.73 2.75 -15.60
CA GLU A 37 -5.62 3.53 -14.39
C GLU A 37 -4.23 3.36 -13.79
N ARG A 38 -3.66 4.46 -13.28
CA ARG A 38 -2.41 4.47 -12.53
C ARG A 38 -2.54 5.51 -11.43
N GLU A 39 -2.35 5.10 -10.19
CA GLU A 39 -2.44 5.97 -9.03
C GLU A 39 -1.15 5.87 -8.20
N GLU A 40 -0.71 7.01 -7.68
CA GLU A 40 0.35 7.08 -6.68
C GLU A 40 -0.29 7.58 -5.38
N THR A 41 -0.54 6.68 -4.44
CA THR A 41 -1.27 6.95 -3.19
C THR A 41 -0.29 7.03 -2.02
N SER A 42 -0.33 8.14 -1.28
CA SER A 42 0.49 8.31 -0.09
C SER A 42 -0.24 7.80 1.15
N HIS A 43 0.39 6.90 1.89
CA HIS A 43 -0.12 6.29 3.13
C HIS A 43 0.64 6.77 4.37
N GLY A 44 1.16 8.00 4.32
CA GLY A 44 2.00 8.58 5.36
C GLY A 44 3.44 8.07 5.32
N ALA A 45 3.70 6.84 5.80
CA ALA A 45 5.06 6.26 5.88
C ALA A 45 5.62 5.82 4.54
N TRP A 46 4.75 5.51 3.59
CA TRP A 46 5.12 5.00 2.28
C TRP A 46 4.15 5.51 1.22
N THR A 47 4.59 5.41 -0.03
CA THR A 47 3.83 5.77 -1.21
C THR A 47 3.66 4.53 -2.06
N GLU A 48 2.43 4.13 -2.30
CA GLU A 48 2.07 2.99 -3.13
C GLU A 48 1.80 3.45 -4.56
N ILE A 49 2.17 2.61 -5.53
CA ILE A 49 1.80 2.79 -6.93
C ILE A 49 0.92 1.60 -7.32
N THR A 50 -0.35 1.88 -7.55
CA THR A 50 -1.31 0.91 -8.08
C THR A 50 -1.58 1.19 -9.54
N TYR A 51 -1.94 0.16 -10.29
CA TYR A 51 -2.43 0.31 -11.66
C TYR A 51 -3.51 -0.71 -11.95
N LEU A 52 -4.45 -0.33 -12.80
CA LEU A 52 -5.34 -1.27 -13.45
C LEU A 52 -4.98 -1.32 -14.92
N PHE A 53 -4.86 -2.54 -15.43
CA PHE A 53 -4.79 -2.78 -16.85
C PHE A 53 -6.16 -3.24 -17.37
N GLY A 54 -6.56 -2.69 -18.50
CA GLY A 54 -7.75 -3.02 -19.26
C GLY A 54 -7.35 -3.22 -20.72
N GLY A 55 -8.32 -3.48 -21.59
CA GLY A 55 -7.99 -3.83 -22.97
C GLY A 55 -7.37 -5.22 -23.02
N ILE A 56 -8.22 -6.23 -23.00
CA ILE A 56 -7.80 -7.60 -23.26
C ILE A 56 -7.37 -7.67 -24.74
N PRO A 57 -6.13 -8.10 -25.05
CA PRO A 57 -5.75 -8.41 -26.42
C PRO A 57 -6.79 -9.38 -26.98
N GLN A 58 -7.40 -9.07 -28.13
CA GLN A 58 -8.28 -10.04 -28.79
C GLN A 58 -7.42 -11.18 -29.34
N SER A 59 -7.07 -12.10 -28.46
CA SER A 59 -6.17 -13.21 -28.68
C SER A 59 -6.80 -14.49 -28.15
N ASP A 60 -6.63 -15.57 -28.92
CA ASP A 60 -6.98 -16.92 -28.49
C ASP A 60 -6.06 -17.42 -27.34
N GLU A 61 -5.01 -16.66 -27.03
CA GLU A 61 -3.98 -16.95 -26.00
C GLU A 61 -4.14 -16.08 -24.75
N LEU A 62 -5.33 -15.53 -24.50
CA LEU A 62 -5.58 -14.63 -23.36
C LEU A 62 -5.07 -15.18 -22.03
N ASP A 63 -5.35 -16.45 -21.73
CA ASP A 63 -4.92 -17.08 -20.48
C ASP A 63 -3.38 -17.07 -20.34
N THR A 64 -2.66 -17.27 -21.45
CA THR A 64 -1.19 -17.22 -21.48
C THR A 64 -0.67 -15.79 -21.29
N LEU A 65 -1.33 -14.79 -21.88
CA LEU A 65 -0.96 -13.39 -21.70
C LEU A 65 -1.21 -12.90 -20.26
N VAL A 66 -2.23 -13.42 -19.59
CA VAL A 66 -2.47 -13.16 -18.16
C VAL A 66 -1.38 -13.79 -17.30
N ASP A 67 -1.00 -15.05 -17.55
CA ASP A 67 0.11 -15.70 -16.85
C ASP A 67 1.44 -14.96 -17.05
N GLU A 68 1.68 -14.41 -18.25
CA GLU A 68 2.85 -13.60 -18.55
C GLU A 68 2.82 -12.23 -17.87
N ALA A 69 1.64 -11.61 -17.74
CA ALA A 69 1.46 -10.37 -16.97
C ALA A 69 1.75 -10.60 -15.47
N ASP A 70 1.30 -11.73 -14.91
CA ASP A 70 1.66 -12.12 -13.54
C ASP A 70 3.17 -12.34 -13.40
N ALA A 71 3.83 -12.91 -14.41
CA ALA A 71 5.27 -13.08 -14.43
C ALA A 71 6.04 -11.74 -14.49
N CYS A 72 5.46 -10.67 -15.05
CA CYS A 72 6.02 -9.32 -14.99
C CYS A 72 6.09 -8.83 -13.54
N MET A 73 5.04 -9.04 -12.74
CA MET A 73 5.03 -8.67 -11.32
C MET A 73 6.15 -9.38 -10.55
N ASP A 74 6.29 -10.69 -10.77
CA ASP A 74 7.28 -11.53 -10.07
C ASP A 74 8.72 -11.13 -10.40
N ARG A 75 8.95 -10.77 -11.67
CA ARG A 75 10.28 -10.39 -12.16
C ARG A 75 10.71 -9.02 -11.67
N HIS A 76 9.78 -8.06 -11.61
CA HIS A 76 10.14 -6.66 -11.46
C HIS A 76 9.84 -6.10 -10.08
N ALA A 77 8.69 -6.40 -9.49
CA ALA A 77 8.20 -5.65 -8.34
C ALA A 77 7.94 -6.47 -7.09
N ARG A 78 7.48 -7.73 -7.17
CA ARG A 78 6.96 -8.48 -6.01
C ARG A 78 7.87 -8.42 -4.78
N PHE A 79 9.16 -8.66 -4.94
CA PHE A 79 10.11 -8.65 -3.83
C PHE A 79 10.47 -7.23 -3.35
N ILE A 80 10.56 -6.27 -4.27
CA ILE A 80 10.88 -4.88 -3.94
C ILE A 80 9.71 -4.22 -3.23
N GLU A 81 8.50 -4.48 -3.69
CA GLU A 81 7.25 -4.02 -3.09
C GLU A 81 7.08 -4.57 -1.67
N LEU A 82 7.28 -5.88 -1.47
CA LEU A 82 7.27 -6.48 -0.15
C LEU A 82 8.34 -5.86 0.76
N ALA A 83 9.57 -5.68 0.27
CA ALA A 83 10.64 -5.07 1.04
C ALA A 83 10.35 -3.60 1.37
N TYR A 84 9.76 -2.84 0.46
CA TYR A 84 9.42 -1.42 0.64
C TYR A 84 8.24 -1.22 1.61
N GLN A 85 7.18 -2.01 1.48
CA GLN A 85 6.01 -1.96 2.36
C GLN A 85 6.32 -2.45 3.78
N THR A 86 7.27 -3.38 3.93
CA THR A 86 7.73 -3.84 5.24
C THR A 86 8.83 -2.95 5.83
N ALA A 87 9.38 -1.99 5.06
CA ALA A 87 10.50 -1.15 5.43
C ALA A 87 10.27 0.00 6.44
N PRO A 88 9.07 0.48 6.82
CA PRO A 88 9.03 1.42 7.94
C PRO A 88 9.52 0.65 9.17
N SER A 89 10.68 1.08 9.69
CA SER A 89 11.26 0.55 10.91
C SER A 89 10.25 0.69 12.06
N ILE A 90 10.36 -0.14 13.11
CA ILE A 90 9.48 0.00 14.29
C ILE A 90 9.49 1.45 14.80
N GLU A 91 10.64 2.13 14.73
CA GLU A 91 10.80 3.55 15.05
C GLU A 91 9.97 4.48 14.14
N GLU A 92 10.00 4.29 12.82
CA GLU A 92 9.20 5.13 11.91
C GLU A 92 7.70 4.85 12.04
N ARG A 93 7.33 3.59 12.33
CA ARG A 93 5.95 3.25 12.68
C ARG A 93 5.57 3.94 13.98
N ASP A 94 6.43 3.95 15.00
CA ASP A 94 6.22 4.65 16.26
C ASP A 94 6.13 6.17 16.09
N GLU A 95 6.96 6.77 15.25
CA GLU A 95 6.93 8.20 14.95
C GLU A 95 5.61 8.58 14.28
N LEU A 96 5.14 7.81 13.31
CA LEU A 96 3.83 8.04 12.68
C LEU A 96 2.66 7.79 13.62
N ARG A 97 2.72 6.72 14.42
CA ARG A 97 1.74 6.46 15.48
C ARG A 97 1.64 7.65 16.41
N ASN A 98 2.77 8.19 16.86
CA ASN A 98 2.81 9.33 17.76
C ASN A 98 2.34 10.61 17.08
N ALA A 99 2.73 10.84 15.82
CA ALA A 99 2.34 12.03 15.07
C ALA A 99 0.82 12.12 14.84
N HIS A 100 0.16 11.00 14.55
CA HIS A 100 -1.28 10.98 14.22
C HIS A 100 -2.18 10.57 15.38
N ARG A 101 -1.63 10.29 16.57
CA ARG A 101 -2.41 9.85 17.74
C ARG A 101 -3.52 10.84 18.12
N GLU A 102 -3.19 12.13 18.18
CA GLU A 102 -4.17 13.16 18.56
C GLU A 102 -5.27 13.32 17.52
N GLU A 103 -4.92 13.23 16.24
CA GLU A 103 -5.85 13.30 15.10
C GLU A 103 -6.80 12.10 15.10
N LEU A 104 -6.26 10.89 15.31
CA LEU A 104 -7.04 9.66 15.42
C LEU A 104 -8.00 9.72 16.63
N LEU A 105 -7.52 10.17 17.79
CA LEU A 105 -8.37 10.36 18.96
C LEU A 105 -9.50 11.38 18.71
N ALA A 106 -9.20 12.47 18.01
CA ALA A 106 -10.19 13.49 17.66
C ALA A 106 -11.25 12.93 16.71
N CYS A 107 -10.85 12.18 15.68
CA CYS A 107 -11.75 11.51 14.77
C CYS A 107 -12.63 10.48 15.49
N LEU A 108 -12.05 9.60 16.30
CA LEU A 108 -12.80 8.58 17.05
C LEU A 108 -13.82 9.20 18.01
N LYS A 109 -13.44 10.29 18.70
CA LYS A 109 -14.36 11.04 19.56
C LYS A 109 -15.49 11.71 18.76
N ARG A 110 -15.20 12.26 17.58
CA ARG A 110 -16.19 12.86 16.67
C ARG A 110 -17.21 11.83 16.20
N ASP A 111 -16.75 10.62 15.91
CA ASP A 111 -17.57 9.50 15.44
C ASP A 111 -18.33 8.81 16.60
N GLY A 112 -18.15 9.28 17.84
CA GLY A 112 -18.84 8.76 19.02
C GLY A 112 -18.26 7.42 19.53
N VAL A 113 -17.05 7.07 19.11
CA VAL A 113 -16.32 5.90 19.62
C VAL A 113 -15.83 6.18 21.04
N ALA A 114 -16.14 5.25 21.95
CA ALA A 114 -15.75 5.38 23.35
C ALA A 114 -14.27 5.01 23.55
N VAL A 115 -13.37 5.98 23.37
CA VAL A 115 -11.93 5.85 23.59
C VAL A 115 -11.43 6.86 24.62
N ASN A 116 -10.38 6.50 25.37
CA ASN A 116 -9.73 7.39 26.32
C ASN A 116 -8.44 7.97 25.74
N GLU A 117 -7.98 9.10 26.27
CA GLU A 117 -6.74 9.75 25.82
C GLU A 117 -5.48 8.90 26.10
N ASP A 118 -5.56 8.00 27.06
CA ASP A 118 -4.53 7.05 27.45
C ASP A 118 -4.67 5.68 26.77
N SER A 119 -5.69 5.46 25.92
CA SER A 119 -5.87 4.19 25.21
C SER A 119 -4.67 3.85 24.33
N GLU A 120 -4.15 2.63 24.42
CA GLU A 120 -3.01 2.23 23.61
C GLU A 120 -3.35 2.29 22.10
N TRP A 121 -2.33 2.46 21.24
CA TRP A 121 -2.56 2.55 19.80
C TRP A 121 -3.36 1.36 19.25
N ALA A 122 -3.04 0.14 19.70
CA ALA A 122 -3.76 -1.07 19.30
C ALA A 122 -5.25 -1.03 19.70
N ASP A 123 -5.59 -0.40 20.83
CA ASP A 123 -6.97 -0.23 21.25
C ASP A 123 -7.69 0.82 20.39
N LEU A 124 -7.01 1.90 19.99
CA LEU A 124 -7.58 2.90 19.07
C LEU A 124 -7.87 2.30 17.70
N VAL A 125 -6.93 1.51 17.15
CA VAL A 125 -7.10 0.76 15.89
C VAL A 125 -8.30 -0.16 15.97
N ARG A 126 -8.37 -0.98 17.04
CA ARG A 126 -9.47 -1.93 17.23
C ARG A 126 -10.81 -1.23 17.38
N ALA A 127 -10.87 -0.15 18.16
CA ALA A 127 -12.07 0.63 18.36
C ALA A 127 -12.58 1.26 17.06
N ASP A 128 -11.68 1.75 16.22
CA ASP A 128 -12.02 2.23 14.88
C ASP A 128 -12.61 1.09 14.03
N ARG A 129 -11.90 -0.04 13.87
CA ARG A 129 -12.34 -1.18 13.04
C ARG A 129 -13.69 -1.76 13.47
N GLU A 130 -13.92 -1.87 14.76
CA GLU A 130 -15.14 -2.46 15.32
C GLU A 130 -16.31 -1.46 15.38
N HIS A 131 -16.06 -0.17 15.17
CA HIS A 131 -17.11 0.84 15.18
C HIS A 131 -18.08 0.64 14.00
N PRO A 132 -19.39 0.44 14.24
CA PRO A 132 -20.36 0.27 13.17
C PRO A 132 -20.56 1.58 12.41
N ARG A 133 -20.37 1.56 11.09
CA ARG A 133 -20.57 2.72 10.21
C ARG A 133 -21.44 2.36 9.00
N PRO A 134 -22.11 3.34 8.37
CA PRO A 134 -22.61 3.19 7.01
C PRO A 134 -21.49 2.74 6.05
N ALA A 135 -21.80 1.88 5.09
CA ALA A 135 -20.82 1.32 4.15
C ALA A 135 -20.14 2.36 3.23
N GLU A 136 -20.65 3.59 3.21
CA GLU A 136 -20.15 4.69 2.38
C GLU A 136 -19.21 5.63 3.16
N ASP A 137 -19.08 5.45 4.48
CA ASP A 137 -18.27 6.31 5.33
C ASP A 137 -16.86 5.73 5.49
N GLN A 138 -15.85 6.57 5.20
CA GLN A 138 -14.44 6.24 5.45
C GLN A 138 -14.20 6.06 6.94
N ASN A 139 -13.32 5.13 7.29
CA ASN A 139 -12.88 5.03 8.66
C ASN A 139 -11.88 6.12 9.08
N CYS A 140 -11.66 6.31 10.38
CA CYS A 140 -10.73 7.34 10.86
C CYS A 140 -9.30 7.08 10.38
N PHE A 141 -8.93 5.82 10.15
CA PHE A 141 -7.65 5.47 9.53
C PHE A 141 -7.58 5.93 8.07
N GLU A 142 -8.60 5.63 7.27
CA GLU A 142 -8.74 6.01 5.86
C GLU A 142 -8.80 7.54 5.69
N GLU A 143 -9.55 8.25 6.53
CA GLU A 143 -9.63 9.72 6.50
C GLU A 143 -8.27 10.38 6.78
N LEU A 144 -7.46 9.75 7.64
CA LEU A 144 -6.10 10.19 7.97
C LEU A 144 -5.04 9.63 7.01
N GLY A 145 -5.41 8.83 6.02
CA GLY A 145 -4.46 8.17 5.10
C GLY A 145 -3.53 7.18 5.80
N LEU A 146 -3.99 6.59 6.91
CA LEU A 146 -3.27 5.57 7.68
C LEU A 146 -3.75 4.18 7.25
N ILE A 147 -2.81 3.26 6.99
CA ILE A 147 -3.13 1.83 6.84
C ILE A 147 -2.86 1.08 8.15
N ASP A 148 -3.75 0.15 8.49
CA ASP A 148 -3.59 -0.80 9.59
C ASP A 148 -2.37 -1.70 9.36
N MET A 149 -1.22 -1.31 9.93
CA MET A 149 0.02 -2.10 9.95
C MET A 149 -0.01 -3.19 11.03
N GLY A 150 -1.09 -3.97 11.07
CA GLY A 150 -1.27 -5.12 11.98
C GLY A 150 -0.18 -6.17 11.87
#